data_AF-A0A7V8SYN5-F1
#
_entry.id   AF-A0A7V8SYN5-F1
#
_cell.length_a   1.000
_cell.length_b   1.000
_cell.length_c   1.000
_cell.angle_alpha   90.00
_cell.angle_beta   90.00
_cell.angle_gamma   90.00
#
_symmetry.space_group_name_H-M   'P 1'
#
loop_
_entity.id
_entity.type
_entity.pdbx_description
1 polymer ?
#
loop_
_entity_poly.entity_id
_entity_poly.type
_entity_poly.pdbx_seq_one_letter_code
_entity_poly.pdbx_strand_id
1 'polypeptide(L)'
;LDRVVCCYPDASALLSAAAARSRRLLAVTHPADRWYLRAGFSVMNFFLWIGRSPFRIFVHPTQQMAAVLEAAGFVRAAHRESLFWSFSLYSRHLVSAT
;
A
#
# COMPACT_ATOMS: atom_id res chain seq x y z
N LEU A 1 7.58 10.01 1.98
CA LEU A 1 7.78 8.85 2.88
C LEU A 1 7.92 7.65 1.96
N ASP A 2 9.15 7.29 1.58
CA ASP A 2 9.43 6.17 0.66
C ASP A 2 9.51 4.86 1.44
N ARG A 3 8.37 4.32 1.86
CA ARG A 3 8.30 2.99 2.48
C ARG A 3 7.50 2.05 1.58
N VAL A 4 8.14 0.95 1.19
CA VAL A 4 7.55 -0.08 0.35
C VAL A 4 6.54 -0.88 1.17
N VAL A 5 5.27 -0.84 0.77
CA VAL A 5 4.16 -1.45 1.52
C VAL A 5 4.29 -2.98 1.59
N CYS A 6 4.87 -3.63 0.58
CA CYS A 6 4.95 -5.10 0.51
C CYS A 6 5.86 -5.74 1.58
N CYS A 7 6.73 -4.96 2.22
CA CYS A 7 7.65 -5.44 3.25
C CYS A 7 7.11 -5.25 4.68
N TYR A 8 5.93 -4.65 4.84
CA TYR A 8 5.36 -4.35 6.16
C TYR A 8 4.24 -5.33 6.53
N PRO A 9 4.25 -5.89 7.76
CA PRO A 9 3.17 -6.75 8.23
C PRO A 9 1.86 -5.97 8.37
N ASP A 10 1.93 -4.69 8.77
CA ASP A 10 0.76 -3.83 8.96
C ASP A 10 0.76 -2.66 7.97
N ALA A 11 0.30 -2.92 6.74
CA ALA A 11 0.08 -1.86 5.75
C ALA A 11 -0.91 -0.80 6.25
N SER A 12 -1.92 -1.19 7.03
CA SER A 12 -2.92 -0.27 7.62
C SER A 12 -2.29 0.75 8.56
N ALA A 13 -1.45 0.31 9.51
CA ALA A 13 -0.76 1.20 10.44
C ALA A 13 0.21 2.14 9.71
N LEU A 14 0.91 1.63 8.69
CA LEU A 14 1.82 2.43 7.87
C LEU A 14 1.06 3.48 7.05
N LEU A 15 -0.07 3.10 6.44
CA LEU A 15 -0.91 4.02 5.68
C LEU A 15 -1.58 5.05 6.58
N SER A 16 -2.02 4.67 7.78
CA SER A 16 -2.57 5.59 8.77
C SER A 16 -1.52 6.60 9.24
N ALA A 17 -0.30 6.16 9.54
CA ALA A 17 0.81 7.05 9.89
C ALA A 17 1.22 7.95 8.72
N ALA A 18 1.22 7.42 7.49
CA ALA A 18 1.48 8.21 6.29
C ALA A 18 0.37 9.24 6.04
N ALA A 19 -0.90 8.85 6.22
CA ALA A 19 -2.08 9.71 6.12
C ALA A 19 -2.08 10.81 7.19
N ALA A 20 -1.64 10.52 8.42
CA ALA A 20 -1.47 11.51 9.48
C ALA A 20 -0.37 12.53 9.14
N ARG A 21 0.69 12.09 8.44
CA ARG A 21 1.82 12.95 8.06
C ARG A 21 1.62 13.67 6.72
N SER A 22 0.80 13.14 5.83
CA SER A 22 0.45 13.75 4.54
C SER A 22 -0.67 14.77 4.72
N ARG A 23 -0.38 16.03 4.38
CA ARG A 23 -1.36 17.13 4.52
C ARG A 23 -2.29 17.32 3.33
N ARG A 24 -1.88 16.89 2.12
CA ARG A 24 -2.61 17.17 0.87
C ARG A 24 -2.61 16.02 -0.12
N LEU A 25 -1.47 15.38 -0.35
CA LEU A 25 -1.31 14.33 -1.34
C LEU A 25 -0.58 13.13 -0.74
N LEU A 26 -1.03 11.94 -1.12
CA LEU A 26 -0.39 10.68 -0.78
C LEU A 26 -0.35 9.81 -2.03
N ALA A 27 0.85 9.52 -2.51
CA ALA A 27 1.06 8.54 -3.56
C ALA A 27 1.36 7.19 -2.93
N VAL A 28 0.62 6.17 -3.35
CA VAL A 28 0.78 4.79 -2.89
C VAL A 28 1.13 3.93 -4.09
N THR A 29 2.36 3.45 -4.10
CA THR A 29 2.84 2.49 -5.10
C THR A 29 2.83 1.10 -4.48
N HIS A 30 2.10 0.19 -5.09
CA HIS A 30 2.03 -1.21 -4.66
C HIS A 30 2.11 -2.12 -5.90
N PRO A 31 2.57 -3.37 -5.76
CA PRO A 31 2.44 -4.34 -6.85
C PRO A 31 0.96 -4.50 -7.20
N ALA A 32 0.66 -4.68 -8.50
CA ALA A 32 -0.72 -4.88 -8.93
C ALA A 32 -1.35 -6.10 -8.22
N ASP A 33 -2.62 -6.01 -7.84
CA ASP A 33 -3.36 -7.12 -7.22
C ASP A 33 -3.71 -8.16 -8.29
N ARG A 34 -2.70 -8.94 -8.67
CA ARG A 34 -2.82 -10.00 -9.67
C ARG A 34 -2.44 -11.33 -9.04
N TRP A 35 -3.21 -12.36 -9.34
CA TRP A 35 -3.05 -13.70 -8.76
C TRP A 35 -1.62 -14.25 -8.93
N TYR A 36 -0.95 -13.95 -10.04
CA TYR A 36 0.42 -14.39 -10.31
C TYR A 36 1.47 -13.64 -9.47
N LEU A 37 1.25 -12.35 -9.18
CA LEU A 37 2.11 -11.60 -8.24
C LEU A 37 1.92 -12.12 -6.82
N ARG A 38 0.67 -12.42 -6.44
CA ARG A 38 0.36 -13.06 -5.16
C ARG A 38 1.03 -14.43 -5.02
N ALA A 39 1.00 -15.24 -6.09
CA ALA A 39 1.71 -16.52 -6.13
C ALA A 39 3.24 -16.33 -6.03
N GLY A 40 3.81 -15.37 -6.77
CA GLY A 40 5.23 -15.04 -6.72
C GLY A 40 5.70 -14.63 -5.32
N PHE A 41 4.92 -13.80 -4.62
CA PHE A 41 5.24 -13.41 -3.23
C PHE A 41 5.14 -14.58 -2.25
N SER A 42 4.16 -15.47 -2.42
CA SER A 42 4.07 -16.70 -1.61
C SER A 42 5.26 -17.63 -1.84
N VAL A 43 5.71 -17.80 -3.08
CA VAL A 43 6.91 -18.57 -3.43
C VAL A 43 8.14 -17.93 -2.78
N MET A 44 8.27 -16.61 -2.85
CA MET A 44 9.40 -15.89 -2.27
C MET A 44 9.42 -16.01 -0.73
N ASN A 45 8.25 -15.95 -0.09
CA ASN A 45 8.11 -16.20 1.35
C ASN A 45 8.46 -17.65 1.72
N PHE A 46 8.17 -18.63 0.86
CA PHE A 46 8.58 -20.02 1.04
C PHE A 46 10.11 -20.20 0.96
N PHE A 47 10.76 -19.53 0.00
CA PHE A 47 12.23 -19.49 -0.08
C PHE A 47 12.87 -18.79 1.13
N LEU A 48 12.29 -17.68 1.60
CA LEU A 48 12.73 -16.99 2.82
C LEU A 48 12.57 -17.85 4.08
N TRP A 49 11.48 -18.62 4.16
CA TRP A 49 11.23 -19.59 5.24
C TRP A 49 12.28 -20.71 5.24
N ILE A 50 12.61 -21.26 4.06
CA ILE A 50 13.71 -22.23 3.90
C ILE A 50 15.05 -21.62 4.33
N GLY A 51 15.29 -20.34 4.03
CA GLY A 51 16.50 -19.62 4.44
C GLY A 51 16.56 -19.18 5.91
N ARG A 52 15.57 -19.54 6.76
CA ARG A 52 15.42 -19.06 8.16
C ARG A 52 15.45 -17.52 8.31
N SER A 53 15.09 -16.79 7.26
CA SER A 53 15.06 -15.33 7.30
C SER A 53 13.82 -14.84 8.07
N PRO A 54 13.95 -13.85 8.98
CA PRO A 54 12.80 -13.26 9.66
C PRO A 54 11.95 -12.36 8.73
N PHE A 55 12.42 -12.10 7.51
CA PHE A 55 11.73 -11.24 6.55
C PHE A 55 10.54 -11.99 5.92
N ARG A 56 9.33 -11.46 6.10
CA ARG A 56 8.10 -11.99 5.50
C ARG A 56 7.48 -10.95 4.60
N ILE A 57 7.10 -11.38 3.40
CA ILE A 57 6.45 -10.52 2.42
C ILE A 57 4.96 -10.70 2.57
N PHE A 58 4.24 -9.61 2.80
CA PHE A 58 2.80 -9.64 3.02
C PHE A 58 2.10 -9.00 1.82
N VAL A 59 1.26 -9.81 1.16
CA VAL A 59 0.41 -9.32 0.08
C VAL A 59 -0.87 -8.78 0.71
N HIS A 60 -0.93 -7.46 0.83
CA HIS A 60 -2.09 -6.76 1.35
C HIS A 60 -3.08 -6.50 0.21
N PRO A 61 -4.37 -6.87 0.39
CA PRO A 61 -5.38 -6.59 -0.63
C PRO A 61 -5.55 -5.07 -0.78
N THR A 62 -5.53 -4.58 -2.02
CA THR A 62 -5.64 -3.14 -2.34
C THR A 62 -6.91 -2.51 -1.73
N GLN A 63 -7.98 -3.29 -1.58
CA GLN A 63 -9.24 -2.83 -0.99
C GLN A 63 -9.11 -2.44 0.50
N GLN A 64 -8.34 -3.20 1.30
CA GLN A 64 -8.08 -2.81 2.69
C GLN A 64 -7.27 -1.51 2.77
N MET A 65 -6.27 -1.37 1.90
CA MET A 65 -5.46 -0.16 1.83
C MET A 65 -6.29 1.07 1.46
N ALA A 66 -7.20 0.92 0.49
CA ALA A 66 -8.13 1.98 0.11
C ALA A 66 -9.07 2.35 1.27
N ALA A 67 -9.65 1.36 1.96
CA ALA A 67 -10.55 1.61 3.09
C ALA A 67 -9.89 2.39 4.23
N VAL A 68 -8.62 2.11 4.55
CA VAL A 68 -7.86 2.86 5.57
C VAL A 68 -7.65 4.32 5.15
N LEU A 69 -7.37 4.57 3.87
CA LEU A 69 -7.16 5.92 3.35
C LEU A 69 -8.46 6.71 3.25
N GLU A 70 -9.54 6.06 2.82
CA GLU A 70 -10.89 6.63 2.80
C GLU A 70 -11.37 6.98 4.21
N ALA A 71 -11.16 6.09 5.20
CA ALA A 71 -11.44 6.36 6.61
C ALA A 71 -10.61 7.54 7.16
N ALA A 72 -9.40 7.74 6.62
CA ALA A 72 -8.57 8.91 6.93
C ALA A 72 -8.99 10.17 6.14
N GLY A 73 -10.10 10.17 5.40
CA GLY A 73 -10.60 11.32 4.65
C GLY A 73 -9.80 11.66 3.39
N PHE A 74 -9.04 10.70 2.87
CA PHE A 74 -8.41 10.83 1.56
C PHE A 74 -9.35 10.30 0.47
N VAL A 75 -9.44 11.03 -0.63
CA VAL A 75 -10.18 10.61 -1.82
C VAL A 75 -9.18 10.21 -2.89
N ARG A 76 -9.47 9.11 -3.58
CA ARG A 76 -8.63 8.61 -4.67
C ARG A 76 -8.75 9.54 -5.88
N ALA A 77 -7.70 10.31 -6.15
CA ALA A 77 -7.65 11.30 -7.22
C ALA A 77 -7.22 10.68 -8.56
N ALA A 78 -6.30 9.73 -8.53
CA ALA A 78 -5.86 9.01 -9.72
C ALA A 78 -5.51 7.56 -9.39
N HIS A 79 -5.79 6.66 -10.32
CA HIS A 79 -5.37 5.28 -10.26
C HIS A 79 -4.74 4.92 -11.60
N ARG A 80 -3.51 4.43 -11.57
CA ARG A 80 -2.80 3.89 -12.73
C ARG A 80 -2.27 2.53 -12.38
N GLU A 81 -2.89 1.51 -12.91
CA GLU A 81 -2.36 0.16 -12.88
C GLU A 81 -1.53 -0.12 -14.13
N SER A 82 -0.46 -0.86 -13.93
CA SER A 82 0.41 -1.40 -14.96
C SER A 82 0.61 -2.90 -14.70
N LEU A 83 1.29 -3.60 -15.60
CA LEU A 83 1.43 -5.06 -15.56
C LEU A 83 2.09 -5.58 -14.27
N PHE A 84 2.96 -4.78 -13.66
CA PHE A 84 3.67 -5.12 -12.44
C PHE A 84 3.38 -4.16 -11.28
N TRP A 85 3.01 -2.92 -11.58
CA TRP A 85 2.93 -1.83 -10.60
C TRP A 85 1.58 -1.15 -10.65
N SER A 86 0.99 -0.89 -9.50
CA SER A 86 -0.18 -0.04 -9.34
C SER A 86 0.17 1.21 -8.55
N PHE A 87 -0.12 2.36 -9.15
CA PHE A 87 0.06 3.68 -8.58
C PHE A 87 -1.30 4.27 -8.28
N SER A 88 -1.56 4.56 -7.01
CA SER A 88 -2.77 5.24 -6.58
C SER A 88 -2.41 6.55 -5.92
N LEU A 89 -2.97 7.64 -6.42
CA LEU A 89 -2.77 8.98 -5.91
C LEU A 89 -4.03 9.39 -5.16
N TYR A 90 -3.84 9.71 -3.89
CA TYR A 90 -4.89 10.12 -2.99
C TYR A 90 -4.70 11.59 -2.64
N SER A 91 -5.76 12.38 -2.75
CA SER A 91 -5.79 13.77 -2.33
C SER A 91 -6.74 13.92 -1.14
N ARG A 92 -6.34 14.74 -0.18
CA ARG A 92 -7.24 15.22 0.88
C ARG A 92 -7.59 16.65 0.52
N HIS A 93 -8.88 16.92 0.28
CA HIS A 93 -9.37 18.29 0.22
C HIS A 93 -9.18 18.90 1.61
N LEU A 94 -8.24 19.83 1.73
CA LEU A 94 -8.26 20.76 2.84
C LEU A 94 -9.48 21.64 2.58
N VAL A 95 -10.58 21.38 3.28
CA VAL A 95 -11.53 22.45 3.54
C VAL A 95 -10.73 23.46 4.36
N SER A 96 -10.28 24.53 3.70
CA SER A 96 -9.70 25.68 4.39
C SER A 96 -10.75 26.17 5.37
N ALA A 97 -10.57 25.86 6.66
CA ALA A 97 -11.30 26.54 7.71
C ALA A 97 -11.00 28.04 7.53
N THR A 98 -12.05 28.77 7.19
CA THR A 98 -12.07 30.22 7.02
C THR A 98 -11.90 30.88 8.37
#